data_AF-A0A0F8XXR3-F1
#
_entry.id   AF-A0A0F8XXR3-F1
#
_cell.length_a   1.000
_cell.length_b   1.000
_cell.length_c   1.000
_cell.angle_alpha   90.00
_cell.angle_beta   90.00
_cell.angle_gamma   90.00
#
_symmetry.space_group_name_H-M   'P 1'
#
loop_
_entity.id
_entity.type
_entity.pdbx_description
1 polymer ?
#
loop_
_entity_poly.entity_id
_entity_poly.type
_entity_poly.pdbx_seq_one_letter_code
_entity_poly.pdbx_strand_id
1 'polypeptide(L)'
;MGIDLIVVHCRREHLTDDFDTSVAPASKWHAWCADRGITLTVENAAGMWFEPFVQFFEAVPELEFTLDIKHAHKPELFGRTHMDYFNALYDRIRNFHI
;
A
#
# COMPACT_ATOMS: atom_id res chain seq x y z
N MET A 1 -5.80 -0.78 25.44
CA MET A 1 -4.70 -0.28 24.59
C MET A 1 -5.36 0.34 23.36
N GLY A 2 -5.12 1.61 23.08
CA GLY A 2 -5.57 2.23 21.82
C GLY A 2 -4.68 1.72 20.69
N ILE A 3 -5.29 1.35 19.56
CA ILE A 3 -4.55 1.00 18.34
C ILE A 3 -4.59 2.25 17.47
N ASP A 4 -3.43 2.81 17.14
CA ASP A 4 -3.34 4.05 16.37
C ASP A 4 -3.05 3.80 14.88
N LEU A 5 -2.52 2.61 14.54
CA LEU A 5 -2.10 2.21 13.20
C LEU A 5 -2.48 0.76 12.93
N ILE A 6 -3.06 0.52 11.75
CA ILE A 6 -3.22 -0.81 11.17
C ILE A 6 -2.44 -0.85 9.85
N VAL A 7 -1.64 -1.89 9.68
CA VAL A 7 -0.92 -2.18 8.43
C VAL A 7 -1.53 -3.43 7.80
N VAL A 8 -1.90 -3.35 6.53
CA VAL A 8 -2.45 -4.48 5.76
C VAL A 8 -1.67 -4.69 4.49
N HIS A 9 -1.74 -5.91 3.95
CA HIS A 9 -1.30 -6.18 2.60
C HIS A 9 -2.49 -6.30 1.65
N CYS A 10 -2.31 -5.81 0.43
CA CYS A 10 -3.11 -6.28 -0.68
C CYS A 10 -2.41 -7.48 -1.32
N ARG A 11 -3.17 -8.52 -1.68
CA ARG A 11 -2.62 -9.65 -2.43
C ARG A 11 -2.38 -9.23 -3.87
N ARG A 12 -1.36 -9.81 -4.52
CA ARG A 12 -0.99 -9.43 -5.89
C ARG A 12 -2.14 -9.67 -6.87
N GLU A 13 -2.80 -10.82 -6.74
CA GLU A 13 -3.90 -11.26 -7.61
C GLU A 13 -5.08 -10.29 -7.56
N HIS A 14 -5.28 -9.66 -6.41
CA HIS A 14 -6.33 -8.66 -6.21
C HIS A 14 -6.03 -7.35 -6.95
N LEU A 15 -4.76 -7.04 -7.20
CA LEU A 15 -4.38 -5.84 -7.96
C LEU A 15 -4.22 -6.09 -9.46
N THR A 16 -4.14 -7.35 -9.89
CA THR A 16 -3.98 -7.69 -11.32
C THR A 16 -5.24 -8.26 -11.94
N ASP A 17 -5.90 -9.19 -11.25
CA ASP A 17 -6.96 -10.02 -11.82
C ASP A 17 -8.35 -9.54 -11.38
N ASP A 18 -8.43 -8.82 -10.25
CA ASP A 18 -9.68 -8.39 -9.61
C ASP A 18 -9.59 -6.97 -9.03
N PHE A 19 -9.01 -6.06 -9.83
CA PHE A 19 -8.68 -4.70 -9.41
C PHE A 19 -9.89 -3.92 -8.89
N ASP A 20 -10.98 -3.89 -9.67
CA ASP A 20 -12.20 -3.12 -9.33
C ASP A 20 -12.86 -3.63 -8.04
N THR A 21 -12.84 -4.94 -7.82
CA THR A 21 -13.39 -5.56 -6.60
C THR A 21 -12.50 -5.28 -5.39
N SER A 22 -11.25 -4.87 -5.59
CA SER A 22 -10.31 -4.54 -4.51
C SER A 22 -10.36 -3.07 -4.09
N VAL A 23 -10.76 -2.18 -4.99
CA VAL A 23 -10.91 -0.73 -4.75
C VAL A 23 -11.99 -0.44 -3.70
N ALA A 24 -13.21 -0.93 -3.91
CA ALA A 24 -14.34 -0.61 -3.02
C ALA A 24 -14.16 -1.09 -1.56
N PRO A 25 -13.64 -2.30 -1.30
CA PRO A 25 -13.31 -2.72 0.06
C PRO A 25 -12.23 -1.84 0.71
N ALA A 26 -11.21 -1.40 -0.03
CA ALA A 26 -10.15 -0.55 0.51
C ALA A 26 -10.71 0.78 1.03
N SER A 27 -11.52 1.49 0.23
CA SER A 27 -12.21 2.71 0.67
C SER A 27 -13.06 2.48 1.91
N LYS A 28 -13.81 1.37 1.93
CA LYS A 28 -14.68 1.02 3.08
C LYS A 28 -13.88 0.77 4.35
N TRP A 29 -12.75 0.06 4.25
CA TRP A 29 -11.88 -0.20 5.39
C TRP A 29 -11.19 1.07 5.88
N HIS A 30 -10.74 1.94 4.96
CA HIS A 30 -10.19 3.23 5.31
C HIS A 30 -11.21 4.07 6.10
N ALA A 31 -12.43 4.21 5.60
CA ALA A 31 -13.49 4.93 6.30
C ALA A 31 -13.77 4.36 7.70
N TRP A 32 -13.84 3.03 7.82
CA TRP A 32 -14.04 2.38 9.12
C TRP A 32 -12.93 2.66 10.13
N CYS A 33 -11.67 2.72 9.67
CA CYS A 33 -10.52 3.05 10.51
C CYS A 33 -10.52 4.54 10.89
N ALA A 34 -10.78 5.42 9.91
CA ALA A 34 -10.86 6.86 10.12
C ALA A 34 -11.92 7.24 11.16
N ASP A 35 -13.11 6.64 11.13
CA ASP A 35 -14.18 6.84 12.12
C ASP A 35 -13.75 6.49 13.56
N ARG A 36 -12.67 5.71 13.72
CA ARG A 36 -12.12 5.27 14.99
C ARG A 36 -10.82 5.98 15.36
N GLY A 37 -10.38 6.93 14.55
CA GLY A 37 -9.08 7.61 14.72
C GLY A 37 -7.89 6.68 14.48
N ILE A 38 -8.07 5.64 13.68
CA ILE A 38 -7.02 4.66 13.33
C ILE A 38 -6.50 4.98 11.93
N THR A 39 -5.19 5.11 11.77
CA THR A 39 -4.57 5.19 10.45
C THR A 39 -4.50 3.80 9.84
N LEU A 40 -5.11 3.62 8.67
CA LEU A 40 -4.98 2.40 7.87
C LEU A 40 -3.93 2.61 6.78
N THR A 41 -2.90 1.78 6.78
CA THR A 41 -1.90 1.79 5.71
C THR A 41 -1.88 0.46 4.97
N VAL A 42 -1.67 0.53 3.66
CA VAL A 42 -1.37 -0.65 2.84
C VAL A 42 0.14 -0.76 2.70
N GLU A 43 0.71 -1.96 2.78
CA GLU A 43 2.15 -2.22 2.65
C GLU A 43 2.48 -2.95 1.35
N ASN A 44 3.59 -2.57 0.72
CA ASN A 44 4.15 -3.30 -0.42
C ASN A 44 4.71 -4.67 0.02
N ALA A 45 4.39 -5.72 -0.73
CA ALA A 45 4.93 -7.07 -0.50
C ALA A 45 6.15 -7.36 -1.38
N ALA A 46 6.98 -8.34 -0.99
CA ALA A 46 8.23 -8.70 -1.67
C ALA A 46 8.10 -9.04 -3.18
N GLY A 47 6.92 -9.47 -3.63
CA GLY A 47 6.64 -9.83 -5.03
C GLY A 47 5.53 -9.00 -5.66
N MET A 48 5.15 -7.89 -5.04
CA MET A 48 4.10 -7.00 -5.54
C MET A 48 4.49 -6.42 -6.90
N TRP A 49 3.57 -6.28 -7.85
CA TRP A 49 3.87 -5.56 -9.09
C TRP A 49 3.76 -4.05 -8.85
N PHE A 50 4.71 -3.27 -9.35
CA PHE A 50 4.85 -1.86 -9.00
C PHE A 50 3.71 -1.04 -9.60
N GLU A 51 3.48 -1.17 -10.90
CA GLU A 51 2.51 -0.37 -11.63
C GLU A 51 1.07 -0.62 -11.13
N PRO A 52 0.59 -1.87 -10.97
CA PRO A 52 -0.74 -2.11 -10.41
C PRO A 52 -0.88 -1.61 -8.96
N PHE A 53 0.21 -1.66 -8.18
CA PHE A 53 0.20 -1.11 -6.82
C PHE A 53 0.07 0.41 -6.82
N VAL A 54 0.81 1.12 -7.67
CA VAL A 54 0.65 2.58 -7.79
C VAL A 54 -0.74 2.94 -8.29
N GLN A 55 -1.25 2.25 -9.32
CA GLN A 55 -2.61 2.45 -9.83
C GLN A 55 -3.69 2.24 -8.76
N PHE A 56 -3.46 1.32 -7.83
CA PHE A 56 -4.38 1.09 -6.71
C PHE A 56 -4.51 2.33 -5.79
N PHE A 57 -3.38 3.01 -5.51
CA PHE A 57 -3.39 4.26 -4.74
C PHE A 57 -3.97 5.44 -5.52
N GLU A 58 -3.84 5.44 -6.84
CA GLU A 58 -4.50 6.43 -7.70
C GLU A 58 -6.02 6.23 -7.71
N ALA A 59 -6.48 4.96 -7.73
CA ALA A 59 -7.90 4.61 -7.72
C ALA A 59 -8.56 4.81 -6.35
N VAL A 60 -7.80 4.77 -5.26
CA VAL A 60 -8.27 5.02 -3.88
C VAL A 60 -7.41 6.13 -3.24
N PRO A 61 -7.66 7.40 -3.57
CA PRO A 61 -6.80 8.52 -3.18
C PRO A 61 -6.59 8.70 -1.68
N GLU A 62 -7.52 8.20 -0.86
CA GLU A 62 -7.49 8.24 0.58
C GLU A 62 -6.56 7.19 1.23
N LEU A 63 -6.06 6.20 0.48
CA LEU A 63 -5.17 5.20 1.05
C LEU A 63 -3.84 5.80 1.50
N GLU A 64 -3.40 5.36 2.66
CA GLU A 64 -2.08 5.66 3.20
C GLU A 64 -1.14 4.47 3.03
N PHE A 65 0.16 4.74 2.96
CA PHE A 65 1.17 3.76 2.55
C PHE A 65 2.17 3.49 3.68
N THR A 66 2.42 2.22 3.97
CA THR A 66 3.60 1.76 4.72
C THR A 66 4.63 1.25 3.73
N LEU A 67 5.79 1.91 3.66
CA LEU A 67 6.88 1.46 2.79
C LEU A 67 7.76 0.44 3.52
N ASP A 68 7.70 -0.82 3.11
CA ASP A 68 8.66 -1.85 3.52
C ASP A 68 9.86 -1.84 2.57
N ILE A 69 11.01 -1.41 3.10
CA ILE A 69 12.26 -1.25 2.36
C ILE A 69 12.81 -2.61 1.91
N LYS A 70 12.71 -3.65 2.75
CA LYS A 70 13.23 -4.99 2.46
C LYS A 70 12.44 -5.67 1.34
N HIS A 71 11.13 -5.47 1.33
CA HIS A 71 10.25 -5.94 0.27
C HIS A 71 10.50 -5.21 -1.05
N ALA A 72 10.72 -3.89 -1.02
CA ALA A 72 10.93 -3.09 -2.22
C ALA A 72 12.36 -3.16 -2.80
N HIS A 73 13.39 -3.37 -1.99
CA HIS A 73 14.79 -3.36 -2.45
C HIS A 73 15.18 -4.68 -3.14
N LYS A 74 14.89 -4.77 -4.44
CA LYS A 74 15.15 -5.95 -5.29
C LYS A 74 15.68 -5.55 -6.68
N PRO A 75 16.79 -4.79 -6.77
CA PRO A 75 17.29 -4.29 -8.05
C PRO A 75 17.64 -5.41 -9.03
N GLU A 76 18.16 -6.54 -8.55
CA GLU A 76 18.55 -7.67 -9.39
C GLU A 76 17.36 -8.48 -9.93
N LEU A 77 16.24 -8.53 -9.20
CA LEU A 77 15.06 -9.33 -9.59
C LEU A 77 14.03 -8.51 -10.37
N PHE A 78 13.84 -7.25 -9.99
CA PHE A 78 12.77 -6.41 -10.53
C PHE A 78 13.27 -5.10 -11.13
N GLY A 79 14.58 -4.85 -11.16
CA GLY A 79 15.15 -3.61 -11.71
C GLY A 79 14.80 -2.35 -10.92
N ARG A 80 14.35 -2.49 -9.67
CA ARG A 80 13.81 -1.39 -8.85
C ARG A 80 14.15 -1.53 -7.37
N THR A 81 13.90 -0.46 -6.63
CA THR A 81 14.18 -0.30 -5.21
C THR A 81 13.02 0.38 -4.48
N HIS A 82 13.17 0.59 -3.17
CA HIS A 82 12.25 1.41 -2.38
C HIS A 82 12.15 2.86 -2.87
N MET A 83 13.16 3.38 -3.57
CA MET A 83 13.13 4.74 -4.10
C MET A 83 12.08 4.92 -5.20
N ASP A 84 11.76 3.86 -5.95
CA ASP A 84 10.71 3.91 -6.97
C ASP A 84 9.33 4.08 -6.33
N TYR A 85 9.07 3.35 -5.24
CA TYR A 85 7.87 3.52 -4.42
C TYR A 85 7.84 4.88 -3.73
N PHE A 86 8.97 5.32 -3.18
CA PHE A 86 9.08 6.64 -2.55
C PHE A 86 8.71 7.73 -3.56
N ASN A 87 9.33 7.75 -4.74
CA ASN A 87 9.06 8.78 -5.75
C ASN A 87 7.60 8.79 -6.22
N ALA A 88 6.97 7.62 -6.35
CA ALA A 88 5.59 7.51 -6.82
C ALA A 88 4.54 7.89 -5.75
N LEU A 89 4.80 7.58 -4.48
CA LEU A 89 3.79 7.63 -3.40
C LEU A 89 4.25 8.39 -2.15
N TYR A 90 5.28 9.24 -2.22
CA TYR A 90 5.88 9.87 -1.03
C TYR A 90 4.87 10.61 -0.15
N ASP A 91 3.88 11.27 -0.77
CA ASP A 91 2.84 12.05 -0.09
C ASP A 91 1.81 11.17 0.65
N ARG A 92 1.74 9.88 0.29
CA ARG A 92 0.92 8.85 0.94
C ARG A 92 1.64 8.11 2.06
N ILE A 93 2.97 8.20 2.18
CA ILE A 93 3.72 7.45 3.21
C ILE A 93 3.37 7.95 4.62
N ARG A 94 3.04 7.02 5.52
CA ARG A 94 2.80 7.29 6.95
C ARG A 94 3.67 6.48 7.89
N ASN A 95 4.31 5.43 7.37
CA ASN A 95 5.15 4.55 8.16
C ASN A 95 6.20 3.86 7.26
N PHE A 96 7.30 3.42 7.88
CA PHE A 96 8.36 2.67 7.20
C PHE A 96 8.61 1.37 7.97
N HIS A 97 8.79 0.27 7.25
CA HIS A 97 9.39 -0.96 7.78
C HIS A 97 10.80 -1.11 7.21
N ILE A 98 11.77 -1.31 8.11
CA ILE A 98 13.22 -1.29 7.82
C ILE A 98 13.83 -2.62 8.22
#